data_AF-A0A8J4X1Z5-F1
#
_entry.id   AF-A0A8J4X1Z5-F1
#
_cell.length_a   1.000
_cell.length_b   1.000
_cell.length_c   1.000
_cell.angle_alpha   90.00
_cell.angle_beta   90.00
_cell.angle_gamma   90.00
#
_symmetry.space_group_name_H-M   'P 1'
#
loop_
_entity.id
_entity.type
_entity.pdbx_description
1 polymer ?
#
loop_
_entity_poly.entity_id
_entity_poly.type
_entity_poly.pdbx_seq_one_letter_code
_entity_poly.pdbx_strand_id
1 'polypeptide(L)'
;MSSVKLLRPRLNGILFKLTFEDQVNNIRPDIMNVTLACEEVKKSEGLSKLLELVLLVGNYMNAGSRNAQTFGFNINFLCKLQDTKSTDQNTTLMHFLAEKCEEMHPEMLKFPDELEHVENASKVSAQVLKANLDSMERQIQRLETDIQNFPKTDDKLDKFVEKMSISLQCF
;
A
#
# COMPACT_ATOMS: atom_id res chain seq x y z
N MET A 1 14.53 -6.76 -43.52
CA MET A 1 13.57 -6.26 -42.50
C MET A 1 13.07 -4.82 -42.82
N SER A 2 12.86 -4.44 -44.08
CA SER A 2 12.74 -3.02 -44.48
C SER A 2 11.41 -2.58 -45.13
N SER A 3 10.34 -3.40 -45.11
CA SER A 3 9.04 -3.01 -45.71
C SER A 3 8.06 -2.35 -44.74
N VAL A 4 8.20 -2.58 -43.43
CA VAL A 4 7.24 -2.10 -42.42
C VAL A 4 7.64 -0.70 -41.93
N LYS A 5 6.86 0.32 -42.31
CA LYS A 5 7.04 1.70 -41.83
C LYS A 5 6.85 1.78 -40.31
N LEU A 6 7.65 2.61 -39.65
CA LEU A 6 7.58 2.84 -38.19
C LEU A 6 7.63 1.54 -37.36
N LEU A 7 8.51 0.61 -37.75
CA LEU A 7 8.63 -0.70 -37.11
C LEU A 7 8.85 -0.60 -35.59
N ARG A 8 9.71 0.30 -35.10
CA ARG A 8 9.99 0.47 -33.66
C ARG A 8 8.74 0.93 -32.86
N PRO A 9 8.06 2.03 -33.23
CA PRO A 9 6.78 2.40 -32.60
C PRO A 9 5.76 1.27 -32.59
N ARG A 10 5.63 0.52 -33.70
CA ARG A 10 4.71 -0.63 -33.77
C ARG A 10 5.04 -1.71 -32.77
N LEU A 11 6.31 -2.14 -32.74
CA LEU A 11 6.76 -3.20 -31.82
C LEU A 11 6.59 -2.77 -30.37
N ASN A 12 6.91 -1.51 -30.03
CA ASN A 12 6.72 -0.98 -28.69
C ASN A 12 5.24 -0.94 -28.30
N GLY A 13 4.35 -0.45 -29.18
CA GLY A 13 2.91 -0.42 -28.92
C GLY A 13 2.30 -1.81 -28.77
N ILE A 14 2.73 -2.77 -29.60
CA ILE A 14 2.30 -4.18 -29.49
C ILE A 14 2.80 -4.79 -28.18
N LEU A 15 4.07 -4.61 -27.83
CA LEU A 15 4.61 -5.11 -26.57
C LEU A 15 3.89 -4.50 -25.36
N PHE A 16 3.64 -3.19 -25.39
CA PHE A 16 2.89 -2.53 -24.32
C PHE A 16 1.50 -3.12 -24.18
N LYS A 17 0.75 -3.25 -25.28
CA LYS A 17 -0.58 -3.88 -25.28
C LYS A 17 -0.55 -5.31 -24.69
N LEU A 18 0.48 -6.09 -24.99
CA LEU A 18 0.60 -7.47 -24.51
C LEU A 18 0.98 -7.55 -23.03
N THR A 19 1.64 -6.54 -22.48
CA THR A 19 2.15 -6.53 -21.09
C THR A 19 1.35 -5.64 -20.15
N PHE A 20 0.43 -4.83 -20.68
CA PHE A 20 -0.34 -3.87 -19.89
C PHE A 20 -1.14 -4.53 -18.76
N GLU A 21 -1.87 -5.60 -19.08
CA GLU A 21 -2.69 -6.32 -18.10
C GLU A 21 -1.83 -6.89 -16.96
N ASP A 22 -0.67 -7.48 -17.29
CA ASP A 22 0.28 -7.96 -16.28
C ASP A 22 0.82 -6.82 -15.41
N GLN A 23 1.16 -5.67 -16.02
CA GLN A 23 1.61 -4.50 -15.26
C GLN A 23 0.52 -4.02 -14.29
N VAL A 24 -0.74 -3.95 -14.73
CA VAL A 24 -1.87 -3.57 -13.87
C VAL A 24 -2.07 -4.60 -12.75
N ASN A 25 -2.05 -5.89 -13.07
CA ASN A 25 -2.21 -6.98 -12.11
C ASN A 25 -1.09 -7.03 -11.06
N ASN A 26 0.10 -6.51 -11.38
CA ASN A 26 1.20 -6.38 -10.43
C ASN A 26 1.06 -5.16 -9.51
N ILE A 27 0.49 -4.06 -10.00
CA ILE A 27 0.37 -2.78 -9.24
C ILE A 27 -0.89 -2.77 -8.37
N ARG A 28 -2.00 -3.32 -8.88
CA ARG A 28 -3.31 -3.25 -8.23
C ARG A 28 -3.34 -3.84 -6.81
N PRO A 29 -2.74 -5.02 -6.54
CA PRO A 29 -2.74 -5.60 -5.19
C PRO A 29 -2.05 -4.70 -4.17
N ASP A 30 -0.95 -4.06 -4.54
CA ASP A 30 -0.21 -3.16 -3.65
C ASP A 30 -1.06 -1.96 -3.23
N ILE A 31 -1.77 -1.33 -4.19
CA ILE A 31 -2.69 -0.23 -3.91
C ILE A 31 -3.83 -0.71 -3.01
N MET A 32 -4.41 -1.87 -3.30
CA MET A 32 -5.51 -2.44 -2.51
C MET A 32 -5.07 -2.72 -1.07
N ASN A 33 -3.92 -3.39 -0.88
CA ASN A 33 -3.37 -3.70 0.44
C ASN A 33 -3.18 -2.44 1.28
N VAL A 34 -2.54 -1.40 0.72
CA VAL A 34 -2.31 -0.14 1.45
C VAL A 34 -3.63 0.56 1.78
N THR A 35 -4.57 0.59 0.83
CA THR A 35 -5.88 1.24 1.02
C THR A 35 -6.67 0.55 2.12
N LEU A 36 -6.79 -0.78 2.05
CA LEU A 36 -7.53 -1.58 3.03
C LEU A 36 -6.87 -1.51 4.40
N ALA A 37 -5.54 -1.63 4.50
CA ALA A 37 -4.82 -1.48 5.76
C ALA A 37 -5.06 -0.11 6.41
N CYS A 38 -5.12 0.97 5.62
CA CYS A 38 -5.43 2.30 6.15
C CYS A 38 -6.87 2.40 6.69
N GLU A 39 -7.82 1.73 6.04
CA GLU A 39 -9.21 1.68 6.52
C GLU A 39 -9.36 0.83 7.77
N GLU A 40 -8.74 -0.35 7.80
CA GLU A 40 -8.70 -1.27 8.94
C GLU A 40 -8.13 -0.59 10.18
N VAL A 41 -6.95 0.03 10.08
CA VAL A 41 -6.34 0.76 11.20
C VAL A 41 -7.23 1.89 11.70
N LYS A 42 -7.95 2.58 10.81
CA LYS A 42 -8.87 3.66 11.20
C LYS A 42 -10.16 3.17 11.84
N LYS A 43 -10.65 2.00 11.45
CA LYS A 43 -11.94 1.44 11.89
C LYS A 43 -11.81 0.46 13.04
N SER A 44 -10.60 -0.02 13.34
CA SER A 44 -10.36 -1.00 14.40
C SER A 44 -10.67 -0.40 15.78
N GLU A 45 -11.78 -0.86 16.36
CA GLU A 45 -12.18 -0.50 17.71
C GLU A 45 -11.25 -1.13 18.75
N GLY A 46 -10.80 -2.37 18.50
CA GLY A 46 -9.87 -3.07 19.38
C GLY A 46 -8.51 -2.36 19.47
N LEU A 47 -7.96 -1.92 18.34
CA LEU A 47 -6.71 -1.15 18.32
C LEU A 47 -6.90 0.20 19.03
N SER A 48 -8.02 0.88 18.79
CA SER A 48 -8.30 2.19 19.40
C SER A 48 -8.34 2.10 20.93
N LYS A 49 -9.07 1.13 21.49
CA LYS A 49 -9.10 0.90 22.94
C LYS A 49 -7.73 0.51 23.49
N LEU A 50 -6.93 -0.27 22.75
CA LEU A 50 -5.58 -0.65 23.18
C LEU A 50 -4.69 0.59 23.30
N LEU A 51 -4.77 1.50 22.34
CA LEU A 51 -4.04 2.77 22.37
C LEU A 51 -4.44 3.63 23.58
N GLU A 52 -5.73 3.66 23.93
CA GLU A 52 -6.22 4.34 25.14
C GLU A 52 -5.64 3.74 26.42
N LEU A 53 -5.62 2.42 26.54
CA LEU A 53 -5.04 1.73 27.70
C LEU A 53 -3.53 2.01 27.81
N VAL A 54 -2.80 1.95 26.70
CA VAL A 54 -1.37 2.29 26.66
C VAL A 54 -1.16 3.74 27.09
N LEU A 55 -2.00 4.67 26.64
CA LEU A 55 -1.91 6.08 27.03
C LEU A 55 -2.17 6.26 28.53
N LEU A 56 -3.20 5.59 29.07
CA LEU A 56 -3.54 5.64 30.49
C LEU A 56 -2.38 5.14 31.36
N VAL A 57 -1.86 3.95 31.05
CA VAL A 57 -0.75 3.34 31.79
C VAL A 57 0.52 4.17 31.65
N GLY A 58 0.82 4.63 30.43
CA GLY A 58 1.96 5.52 30.17
C GLY A 58 1.89 6.82 30.96
N ASN A 59 0.72 7.46 31.03
CA ASN A 59 0.52 8.68 31.82
C ASN A 59 0.67 8.44 33.33
N TYR A 60 0.16 7.31 33.83
CA TYR A 60 0.32 6.93 35.23
C TYR A 60 1.79 6.69 35.60
N MET A 61 2.51 5.90 34.79
CA MET A 61 3.91 5.57 35.03
C MET A 61 4.84 6.79 34.91
N ASN A 62 4.52 7.73 34.02
CA ASN A 62 5.32 8.93 33.79
C ASN A 62 4.91 10.12 34.68
N ALA A 63 4.06 9.91 35.70
CA ALA A 63 3.63 10.97 36.61
C ALA A 63 4.84 11.71 37.23
N GLY A 64 4.82 13.05 37.17
CA GLY A 64 5.91 13.90 37.65
C GLY A 64 7.08 14.08 36.68
N SER A 65 7.06 13.44 35.52
CA SER A 65 8.03 13.69 34.43
C SER A 65 7.50 14.69 33.39
N ARG A 66 8.37 15.13 32.47
CA ARG A 66 7.99 15.96 31.32
C ARG A 66 6.95 15.29 30.41
N ASN A 67 6.84 13.95 30.46
CA ASN A 67 5.92 13.17 29.65
C ASN A 67 4.64 12.77 30.41
N ALA A 68 4.37 13.37 31.57
CA ALA A 68 3.11 13.21 32.28
C ALA A 68 1.97 13.93 31.53
N GLN A 69 0.74 13.42 31.66
CA GLN A 69 -0.49 14.06 31.19
C GLN A 69 -0.50 14.40 29.69
N THR A 70 0.07 13.52 28.86
CA THR A 70 0.00 13.68 27.41
C THR A 70 -1.36 13.24 26.87
N PHE A 71 -1.77 13.83 25.76
CA PHE A 71 -3.00 13.48 25.04
C PHE A 71 -2.81 12.34 24.02
N GLY A 72 -1.58 11.89 23.83
CA GLY A 72 -1.25 10.85 22.85
C GLY A 72 0.24 10.56 22.80
N PHE A 73 0.59 9.56 22.03
CA PHE A 73 1.97 9.14 21.77
C PHE A 73 2.14 8.74 20.30
N ASN A 74 3.39 8.68 19.83
CA ASN A 74 3.67 8.21 18.48
C ASN A 74 3.52 6.68 18.42
N ILE A 75 2.84 6.15 17.39
CA ILE A 75 2.57 4.71 17.24
C ILE A 75 3.81 3.81 17.30
N ASN A 76 5.00 4.31 16.90
CA ASN A 76 6.26 3.58 17.00
C ASN A 76 6.66 3.27 18.46
N PHE A 77 6.04 3.93 19.44
CA PHE A 77 6.22 3.62 20.85
C PHE A 77 5.70 2.23 21.22
N LEU A 78 4.73 1.66 20.49
CA LEU A 78 4.20 0.32 20.77
C LEU A 78 5.31 -0.74 20.75
N CYS A 79 6.28 -0.63 19.85
CA CYS A 79 7.43 -1.53 19.79
C CYS A 79 8.32 -1.46 21.05
N LYS A 80 8.28 -0.34 21.79
CA LYS A 80 9.10 -0.10 22.99
C LYS A 80 8.45 -0.62 24.27
N LEU A 81 7.20 -1.08 24.20
CA LEU A 81 6.52 -1.68 25.36
C LEU A 81 7.21 -2.96 25.84
N GLN A 82 7.89 -3.66 24.94
CA GLN A 82 8.69 -4.84 25.29
C GLN A 82 9.97 -4.47 26.06
N ASP A 83 10.49 -3.26 25.88
CA ASP A 83 11.75 -2.82 26.49
C ASP A 83 11.58 -2.39 27.96
N THR A 84 10.36 -2.01 28.35
CA THR A 84 10.06 -1.59 29.72
C THR A 84 9.78 -2.81 30.59
N LYS A 85 10.66 -3.11 31.55
CA LYS A 85 10.57 -4.29 32.40
C LYS A 85 10.10 -3.97 33.82
N SER A 86 9.51 -4.96 34.47
CA SER A 86 9.25 -4.96 35.91
C SER A 86 10.56 -4.92 36.71
N THR A 87 10.45 -4.61 38.01
CA THR A 87 11.63 -4.51 38.89
C THR A 87 12.42 -5.81 39.00
N ASP A 88 11.73 -6.95 38.93
CA ASP A 88 12.30 -8.30 38.94
C ASP A 88 12.72 -8.79 37.54
N GLN A 89 12.55 -7.97 36.50
CA GLN A 89 12.92 -8.23 35.09
C GLN A 89 12.26 -9.45 34.42
N ASN A 90 11.29 -10.10 35.07
CA ASN A 90 10.60 -11.28 34.53
C ASN A 90 9.47 -10.93 33.56
N THR A 91 8.86 -9.75 33.71
CA THR A 91 7.68 -9.32 32.93
C THR A 91 7.97 -7.99 32.27
N THR A 92 7.40 -7.76 31.08
CA THR A 92 7.48 -6.47 30.40
C THR A 92 6.16 -5.74 30.47
N LEU A 93 6.16 -4.43 30.19
CA LEU A 93 4.94 -3.64 30.09
C LEU A 93 3.98 -4.21 29.03
N MET A 94 4.52 -4.75 27.94
CA MET A 94 3.72 -5.48 26.93
C MET A 94 2.98 -6.69 27.53
N HIS A 95 3.67 -7.55 28.30
CA HIS A 95 3.03 -8.70 28.95
C HIS A 95 1.95 -8.26 29.94
N PHE A 96 2.25 -7.26 30.77
CA PHE A 96 1.29 -6.69 31.72
C PHE A 96 0.04 -6.14 31.02
N LEU A 97 0.22 -5.38 29.93
CA LEU A 97 -0.90 -4.84 29.16
C LEU A 97 -1.73 -5.95 28.51
N ALA A 98 -1.09 -7.00 27.98
CA ALA A 98 -1.79 -8.14 27.40
C ALA A 98 -2.63 -8.89 28.45
N GLU A 99 -2.06 -9.18 29.62
CA GLU A 99 -2.77 -9.80 30.75
C GLU A 99 -3.96 -8.94 31.21
N LYS A 100 -3.77 -7.61 31.35
CA LYS A 100 -4.87 -6.71 31.72
C LYS A 100 -5.96 -6.61 30.65
N CYS A 101 -5.60 -6.68 29.37
CA CYS A 101 -6.58 -6.78 28.30
C CYS A 101 -7.37 -8.08 28.39
N GLU A 102 -6.72 -9.22 28.65
CA GLU A 102 -7.39 -10.52 28.80
C GLU A 102 -8.38 -10.54 29.98
N GLU A 103 -7.99 -9.96 31.11
CA GLU A 103 -8.82 -9.91 32.32
C GLU A 103 -10.02 -8.96 32.20
N MET A 104 -9.82 -7.77 31.61
CA MET A 104 -10.79 -6.68 31.67
C MET A 104 -11.57 -6.49 30.37
N HIS A 105 -10.94 -6.73 29.23
CA HIS A 105 -11.44 -6.40 27.89
C HIS A 105 -11.01 -7.45 26.84
N PRO A 106 -11.39 -8.73 27.00
CA PRO A 106 -10.93 -9.81 26.13
C PRO A 106 -11.35 -9.63 24.66
N GLU A 107 -12.38 -8.82 24.39
CA GLU A 107 -12.77 -8.47 23.02
C GLU A 107 -11.68 -7.68 22.29
N MET A 108 -10.88 -6.89 23.01
CA MET A 108 -9.81 -6.09 22.41
C MET A 108 -8.68 -6.94 21.85
N LEU A 109 -8.46 -8.15 22.38
CA LEU A 109 -7.39 -9.04 21.92
C LEU A 109 -7.61 -9.58 20.50
N LYS A 110 -8.80 -9.37 19.92
CA LYS A 110 -9.14 -9.75 18.55
C LYS A 110 -8.77 -8.70 17.51
N PHE A 111 -8.24 -7.54 17.93
CA PHE A 111 -7.83 -6.49 16.99
C PHE A 111 -6.84 -6.97 15.91
N PRO A 112 -5.96 -7.98 16.11
CA PRO A 112 -5.11 -8.47 15.03
C PRO A 112 -5.92 -9.05 13.86
N ASP A 113 -7.09 -9.63 14.12
CA ASP A 113 -8.01 -10.15 13.10
C ASP A 113 -8.70 -9.01 12.31
N GLU A 114 -8.74 -7.80 12.88
CA GLU A 114 -9.28 -6.59 12.23
C GLU A 114 -8.25 -5.92 11.29
N LEU A 115 -6.99 -6.38 11.28
CA LEU A 115 -5.85 -5.77 10.59
C LEU A 115 -5.24 -6.68 9.51
N GLU A 116 -6.10 -7.36 8.74
CA GLU A 116 -5.72 -8.38 7.76
C GLU A 116 -4.67 -7.90 6.75
N HIS A 117 -4.78 -6.66 6.26
CA HIS A 117 -3.93 -6.17 5.17
C HIS A 117 -2.66 -5.46 5.66
N VAL A 118 -2.51 -5.21 6.97
CA VAL A 118 -1.38 -4.45 7.52
C VAL A 118 -0.04 -5.11 7.22
N GLU A 119 0.05 -6.44 7.33
CA GLU A 119 1.30 -7.15 7.03
C GLU A 119 1.70 -7.01 5.55
N ASN A 120 0.75 -7.18 4.63
CA ASN A 120 1.01 -7.05 3.20
C ASN A 120 1.33 -5.59 2.82
N ALA A 121 0.59 -4.63 3.38
CA ALA A 121 0.86 -3.20 3.18
C ALA A 121 2.26 -2.79 3.67
N SER A 122 2.77 -3.41 4.75
CA SER A 122 4.11 -3.12 5.27
C SER A 122 5.25 -3.47 4.30
N LYS A 123 4.98 -4.37 3.34
CA LYS A 123 5.95 -4.83 2.32
C LYS A 123 5.92 -3.95 1.06
N VAL A 124 4.91 -3.08 0.91
CA VAL A 124 4.74 -2.24 -0.28
C VAL A 124 5.70 -1.06 -0.25
N SER A 125 6.46 -0.88 -1.32
CA SER A 125 7.30 0.31 -1.51
C SER A 125 6.55 1.39 -2.29
N ALA A 126 6.19 2.47 -1.61
CA ALA A 126 5.52 3.63 -2.23
C ALA A 126 6.34 4.22 -3.39
N GLN A 127 7.68 4.20 -3.29
CA GLN A 127 8.56 4.69 -4.35
C GLN A 127 8.49 3.82 -5.60
N VAL A 128 8.54 2.49 -5.43
CA VAL A 128 8.43 1.54 -6.54
C VAL A 128 7.05 1.63 -7.19
N LEU A 129 6.00 1.69 -6.37
CA LEU A 129 4.63 1.84 -6.83
C LEU A 129 4.45 3.10 -7.68
N LYS A 130 4.95 4.24 -7.20
CA LYS A 130 4.92 5.51 -7.95
C LYS A 130 5.70 5.43 -9.25
N ALA A 131 6.91 4.85 -9.22
CA ALA A 131 7.73 4.68 -10.42
C ALA A 131 7.06 3.81 -11.49
N ASN A 132 6.37 2.74 -11.08
CA ASN A 132 5.62 1.86 -11.97
C ASN A 132 4.43 2.59 -12.62
N LEU A 133 3.65 3.32 -11.83
CA LEU A 133 2.54 4.14 -12.34
C LEU A 133 3.02 5.21 -13.34
N ASP A 134 4.09 5.94 -13.00
CA ASP A 134 4.67 6.96 -13.87
C ASP A 134 5.22 6.35 -15.18
N SER A 135 5.76 5.14 -15.11
CA SER A 135 6.21 4.40 -16.29
C SER A 135 5.04 4.04 -17.20
N MET A 136 3.95 3.53 -16.62
CA MET A 136 2.74 3.14 -17.35
C MET A 136 2.08 4.38 -17.99
N GLU A 137 1.94 5.48 -17.26
CA GLU A 137 1.40 6.74 -17.77
C GLU A 137 2.19 7.24 -19.00
N ARG A 138 3.53 7.25 -18.91
CA ARG A 138 4.39 7.62 -20.03
C ARG A 138 4.25 6.69 -21.23
N GLN A 139 4.05 5.38 -21.01
CA GLN A 139 3.84 4.42 -22.09
C GLN A 139 2.51 4.64 -22.80
N ILE A 140 1.44 4.96 -22.06
CA ILE A 140 0.13 5.33 -22.62
C ILE A 140 0.25 6.61 -23.45
N GLN A 141 0.82 7.69 -22.89
CA GLN A 141 0.99 8.97 -23.58
C GLN A 141 1.83 8.83 -24.86
N ARG A 142 2.87 8.00 -24.81
CA ARG A 142 3.70 7.69 -25.98
C ARG A 142 2.91 6.96 -27.05
N LEU A 143 2.14 5.93 -26.68
CA LEU A 143 1.32 5.18 -27.63
C LEU A 143 0.26 6.08 -28.27
N GLU A 144 -0.37 6.96 -27.49
CA GLU A 144 -1.33 7.94 -28.00
C GLU A 144 -0.68 8.89 -29.03
N THR A 145 0.49 9.43 -28.69
CA THR A 145 1.27 10.29 -29.60
C THR A 145 1.69 9.55 -30.88
N ASP A 146 2.12 8.29 -30.76
CA ASP A 146 2.52 7.46 -31.89
C ASP A 146 1.33 7.16 -32.82
N ILE A 147 0.13 6.96 -32.27
CA ILE A 147 -1.12 6.75 -33.03
C ILE A 147 -1.56 8.05 -33.74
N GLN A 148 -1.54 9.18 -33.04
CA GLN A 148 -1.93 10.48 -33.61
C GLN A 148 -1.04 10.89 -34.78
N ASN A 149 0.27 10.65 -34.66
CA ASN A 149 1.25 10.98 -35.69
C ASN A 149 1.44 9.86 -36.73
N PHE A 150 0.65 8.77 -36.64
CA PHE A 150 0.82 7.63 -37.52
C PHE A 150 0.41 7.98 -38.96
N PRO A 151 1.25 7.72 -39.98
CA PRO A 151 0.92 8.04 -41.35
C PRO A 151 -0.27 7.22 -41.83
N LYS A 152 -1.20 7.89 -42.53
CA LYS A 152 -2.29 7.21 -43.22
C LYS A 152 -1.72 6.25 -44.25
N THR A 153 -2.38 5.11 -44.40
CA THR A 153 -1.97 4.03 -45.28
C THR A 153 -3.20 3.50 -46.01
N ASP A 154 -3.05 3.23 -47.30
CA ASP A 154 -4.08 2.57 -48.12
C ASP A 154 -3.97 1.04 -48.04
N ASP A 155 -2.95 0.53 -47.34
CA ASP A 155 -2.78 -0.91 -47.10
C ASP A 155 -3.82 -1.42 -46.11
N LYS A 156 -4.76 -2.23 -46.61
CA LYS A 156 -5.85 -2.81 -45.81
C LYS A 156 -5.35 -3.80 -44.75
N LEU A 157 -4.13 -4.33 -44.88
CA LEU A 157 -3.52 -5.24 -43.90
C LEU A 157 -2.92 -4.49 -42.71
N ASP A 158 -2.68 -3.18 -42.84
CA ASP A 158 -2.15 -2.36 -41.76
C ASP A 158 -3.24 -1.95 -40.77
N LYS A 159 -3.43 -2.80 -39.77
CA LYS A 159 -4.44 -2.63 -38.72
C LYS A 159 -3.93 -1.99 -37.44
N PHE A 160 -2.71 -1.45 -37.45
CA PHE A 160 -2.07 -0.98 -36.21
C PHE A 160 -2.86 0.14 -35.53
N VAL A 161 -3.18 1.21 -36.26
CA VAL A 161 -3.94 2.35 -35.73
C VAL A 161 -5.32 1.92 -35.25
N GLU A 162 -6.03 1.10 -36.03
CA GLU A 162 -7.35 0.56 -35.67
C GLU A 162 -7.30 -0.21 -34.34
N LYS A 163 -6.38 -1.18 -34.21
CA LYS A 163 -6.31 -2.05 -33.03
C LYS A 163 -5.76 -1.35 -31.80
N MET A 164 -4.78 -0.48 -31.96
CA MET A 164 -4.19 0.24 -30.83
C MET A 164 -5.11 1.35 -30.32
N SER A 165 -5.89 2.00 -31.18
CA SER A 165 -6.89 2.99 -30.75
C SER A 165 -7.99 2.36 -29.90
N ILE A 166 -8.45 1.15 -30.26
CA ILE A 166 -9.39 0.38 -29.43
C ILE A 166 -8.74 0.01 -28.10
N SER A 167 -7.47 -0.39 -28.13
CA SER A 167 -6.76 -0.80 -26.92
C SER A 167 -6.58 0.36 -25.94
N LEU A 168 -6.30 1.58 -26.43
CA LEU A 168 -6.25 2.79 -25.61
C LEU A 168 -7.58 3.12 -24.91
N GLN A 169 -8.73 2.74 -25.49
CA GLN A 169 -10.03 2.92 -24.83
C GLN A 169 -10.28 1.88 -23.72
N CYS A 170 -9.54 0.77 -23.75
CA CYS A 170 -9.65 -0.31 -22.77
C CYS A 170 -8.57 -0.24 -21.68
N PHE A 171 -7.52 0.57 -21.88
CA PHE A 171 -6.50 0.86 -20.87
C PHE A 171 -7.05 1.87 -19.87
#